data_AF-A0A7J0A4N3-F1
#
_entry.id   AF-A0A7J0A4N3-F1
#
_cell.length_a   1.000
_cell.length_b   1.000
_cell.length_c   1.000
_cell.angle_alpha   90.00
_cell.angle_beta   90.00
_cell.angle_gamma   90.00
#
_symmetry.space_group_name_H-M   'P 1'
#
loop_
_entity.id
_entity.type
_entity.pdbx_description
1 polymer ?
#
loop_
_entity_poly.entity_id
_entity_poly.type
_entity_poly.pdbx_seq_one_letter_code
_entity_poly.pdbx_strand_id
1 'polypeptide(L)' 'MEKIIIEKLPEGGFNVIQGNKYSGHLGYDEMLGLVSSITMPENRPCLQWLKTKEQHDTFYHNLKHKG' A
#
# COMPACT_ATOMS: atom_id res chain seq x y z
N MET A 1 15.83 -9.20 -4.35
CA MET A 1 14.83 -8.10 -4.38
C MET A 1 13.46 -8.76 -4.45
N GLU A 2 12.54 -8.38 -3.56
CA GLU A 2 11.20 -8.96 -3.56
C GLU A 2 10.40 -8.49 -4.78
N LYS A 3 9.50 -9.35 -5.27
CA LYS A 3 8.61 -9.00 -6.39
C LYS A 3 7.66 -7.89 -5.96
N ILE A 4 7.43 -6.93 -6.84
CA ILE A 4 6.37 -5.93 -6.72
C ILE A 4 5.25 -6.39 -7.64
N ILE A 5 4.06 -6.58 -7.09
CA ILE A 5 2.86 -6.96 -7.83
C ILE A 5 1.90 -5.78 -7.80
N ILE A 6 1.38 -5.40 -8.97
CA ILE A 6 0.36 -4.37 -9.12
C ILE A 6 -0.91 -5.04 -9.62
N GLU A 7 -1.94 -5.04 -8.79
CA GLU A 7 -3.26 -5.59 -9.10
C GLU A 7 -4.21 -4.44 -9.40
N LYS A 8 -4.94 -4.51 -10.52
CA LYS A 8 -6.05 -3.59 -10.78
C LYS A 8 -7.29 -4.12 -10.07
N LEU A 9 -7.93 -3.29 -9.25
CA LEU A 9 -9.05 -3.71 -8.43
C LEU A 9 -10.39 -3.63 -9.22
N PRO A 10 -11.37 -4.52 -8.94
CA PRO A 10 -12.66 -4.50 -9.62
C PRO A 10 -13.43 -3.18 -9.48
N GLU A 11 -13.33 -2.52 -8.35
CA GLU A 11 -13.94 -1.23 -8.04
C GLU A 11 -13.23 -0.02 -8.69
N GLY A 12 -12.14 -0.27 -9.41
CA GLY A 12 -11.22 0.75 -9.87
C GLY A 12 -10.02 0.90 -8.92
N GLY A 13 -9.00 1.64 -9.36
CA GLY A 13 -7.76 1.78 -8.59
C GLY A 13 -6.85 0.54 -8.63
N PHE A 14 -5.88 0.53 -7.72
CA PHE A 14 -4.77 -0.42 -7.72
C PHE A 14 -4.39 -0.85 -6.31
N ASN A 15 -3.97 -2.11 -6.17
CA ASN A 15 -3.31 -2.63 -4.99
C ASN A 15 -1.86 -2.98 -5.33
N VAL A 16 -0.93 -2.51 -4.52
CA VAL A 16 0.51 -2.80 -4.65
C VAL A 16 0.91 -3.75 -3.54
N ILE A 17 1.50 -4.89 -3.91
CA ILE A 17 1.93 -5.94 -2.99
C ILE A 17 3.44 -6.11 -3.09
N GLN A 18 4.10 -6.20 -1.93
CA GLN A 18 5.49 -6.59 -1.80
C GLN A 18 5.65 -7.48 -0.56
N GLY A 19 6.06 -8.73 -0.77
CA GLY A 19 6.17 -9.71 0.30
C GLY A 19 4.82 -9.98 0.98
N ASN A 20 4.75 -9.79 2.30
CA ASN A 20 3.52 -9.93 3.09
C ASN A 20 2.76 -8.61 3.33
N LYS A 21 3.17 -7.53 2.64
CA LYS A 21 2.56 -6.19 2.78
C LYS A 21 1.82 -5.79 1.52
N TYR A 22 0.77 -5.00 1.69
CA TYR A 22 -0.03 -4.48 0.61
C TYR A 22 -0.57 -3.08 0.92
N SER A 23 -0.88 -2.30 -0.12
CA SER A 23 -1.38 -0.92 0.02
C SER A 23 -2.88 -0.84 0.28
N GLY A 24 -3.65 -1.83 -0.16
CA GLY A 24 -5.10 -1.70 -0.28
C GLY A 24 -5.44 -0.90 -1.54
N HIS A 25 -6.47 -0.07 -1.50
CA HIS A 25 -6.90 0.71 -2.67
C HIS A 25 -6.10 2.02 -2.82
N LEU A 26 -5.41 2.17 -3.96
CA LEU A 26 -4.74 3.40 -4.39
C LEU A 26 -5.29 3.90 -5.73
N GLY A 27 -5.32 5.23 -5.90
CA GLY A 27 -5.46 5.86 -7.21
C GLY A 27 -4.22 5.68 -8.09
N TYR A 28 -4.31 6.10 -9.35
CA TYR A 28 -3.22 5.93 -10.33
C TYR A 28 -1.92 6.62 -9.90
N ASP A 29 -1.99 7.90 -9.54
CA ASP A 29 -0.80 8.67 -9.14
C ASP A 29 -0.20 8.19 -7.81
N GLU A 30 -1.05 7.78 -6.87
CA GLU A 30 -0.62 7.18 -5.61
C GLU A 30 0.11 5.85 -5.84
N MET A 31 -0.41 5.00 -6.73
CA MET A 31 0.24 3.76 -7.14
C MET A 31 1.62 4.03 -7.76
N LEU A 32 1.74 4.98 -8.68
CA LEU A 32 3.02 5.36 -9.29
C LEU A 32 4.03 5.87 -8.24
N GLY A 33 3.57 6.72 -7.32
CA GLY A 33 4.38 7.24 -6.22
C GLY A 33 4.89 6.12 -5.31
N LEU A 34 4.03 5.16 -4.95
CA LEU A 34 4.42 4.04 -4.12
C LEU A 34 5.42 3.11 -4.82
N VAL A 35 5.17 2.73 -6.08
CA VAL A 35 6.07 1.87 -6.86
C VAL A 35 7.44 2.52 -7.00
N SER A 36 7.48 3.82 -7.36
CA SER A 36 8.72 4.58 -7.44
C SER A 36 9.49 4.53 -6.11
N SER A 37 8.79 4.77 -5.00
CA SER A 37 9.38 4.78 -3.66
C SER A 37 9.92 3.43 -3.21
N ILE A 38 9.26 2.32 -3.59
CA ILE A 38 9.75 0.96 -3.32
C ILE A 38 11.10 0.72 -4.03
N THR A 39 11.27 1.27 -5.23
CA THR A 39 12.48 1.09 -6.04
C THR A 39 13.62 2.06 -5.69
N MET A 40 13.37 3.10 -4.90
CA MET A 40 14.40 4.05 -4.48
C MET A 40 15.37 3.41 -3.46
N PRO A 41 16.68 3.70 -3.53
CA PRO A 41 17.66 3.17 -2.57
C PRO A 41 17.50 3.79 -1.17
N GLU A 42 17.21 5.09 -1.10
CA GLU A 42 17.09 5.90 0.13
C GLU A 42 15.89 6.85 0.04
N ASN A 43 15.53 7.51 1.15
CA ASN A 43 14.44 8.50 1.23
C ASN A 43 13.18 8.04 0.50
N ARG A 44 12.54 6.99 1.01
CA ARG A 44 11.43 6.30 0.36
C ARG A 44 10.09 6.82 0.91
N PRO A 45 9.51 7.89 0.34
CA PRO A 45 8.19 8.36 0.78
C PRO A 45 7.14 7.27 0.52
N CYS A 46 5.94 7.43 1.07
CA CYS A 46 4.81 6.54 0.78
C CYS A 46 4.96 5.07 1.23
N LEU A 47 6.13 4.60 1.71
CA LEU A 47 6.29 3.24 2.23
C LEU A 47 5.38 2.96 3.43
N GLN A 48 4.93 3.99 4.15
CA GLN A 48 3.95 3.84 5.22
C GLN A 48 2.59 3.28 4.72
N TRP A 49 2.32 3.31 3.42
CA TRP A 49 1.12 2.73 2.82
C TRP A 49 1.19 1.21 2.69
N LEU A 50 2.39 0.62 2.57
CA LEU A 50 2.56 -0.83 2.63
C LEU A 50 2.42 -1.32 4.07
N LYS A 51 1.35 -2.05 4.34
CA LYS A 51 1.05 -2.58 5.67
C LYS A 51 0.81 -4.07 5.61
N THR A 52 1.12 -4.76 6.72
CA THR A 52 0.66 -6.14 6.89
C THR A 52 -0.85 -6.16 7.14
N LYS A 53 -1.45 -7.33 7.05
CA LYS A 53 -2.86 -7.52 7.36
C LYS A 53 -3.22 -7.02 8.77
N GLU A 54 -2.39 -7.34 9.76
CA GLU A 54 -2.62 -6.97 11.17
C GLU A 54 -2.57 -5.44 11.36
N GLN A 55 -1.70 -4.76 10.62
CA GLN A 55 -1.59 -3.30 10.64
C GLN A 55 -2.81 -2.63 9.99
N HIS A 56 -3.32 -3.20 8.88
CA HIS A 56 -4.59 -2.77 8.28
C HIS A 56 -5.75 -2.96 9.24
N ASP A 57 -5.89 -4.15 9.83
CA ASP A 57 -6.96 -4.46 10.78
C ASP A 57 -6.92 -3.50 11.98
N THR A 58 -5.72 -3.22 12.51
CA THR A 58 -5.52 -2.23 13.58
C THR A 58 -5.92 -0.82 13.15
N PHE A 59 -5.54 -0.40 11.95
CA PHE A 59 -5.90 0.92 11.41
C PHE A 59 -7.42 1.06 11.27
N TYR A 60 -8.09 0.08 10.69
CA TYR A 60 -9.56 0.10 10.54
C TYR A 60 -10.29 -0.01 11.87
N HIS A 61 -9.78 -0.79 12.82
CA HIS A 61 -10.31 -0.85 14.18
C HIS A 61 -10.25 0.54 14.83
N ASN A 62 -9.09 1.20 14.78
CA ASN A 62 -8.90 2.53 15.35
C ASN A 62 -9.76 3.60 14.66
N LEU A 63 -9.99 3.50 13.35
CA LEU A 63 -10.89 4.41 12.63
C LEU A 63 -12.35 4.27 13.11
N LYS A 64 -12.81 3.04 13.35
CA LYS A 64 -14.18 2.77 13.82
C LYS A 64 -14.43 3.24 15.25
N HIS A 65 -13.40 3.33 16.08
CA HIS A 65 -13.50 3.79 17.48
C HIS A 65 -13.10 5.26 17.68
N LYS A 66 -12.87 6.00 16.59
CA LYS A 66 -12.59 7.44 16.60
C LYS A 66 -13.82 8.32 16.30
N GLY A 67 -15.00 7.71 16.22
CA GLY A 67 -16.29 8.39 15.99
C GLY A 67 -17.11 8.53 17.25
#